data_AF-A0A1A8V1B8-F1
#
_entry.id   AF-A0A1A8V1B8-F1
#
_cell.length_a   1.000
_cell.length_b   1.000
_cell.length_c   1.000
_cell.angle_alpha   90.00
_cell.angle_beta   90.00
_cell.angle_gamma   90.00
#
_symmetry.space_group_name_H-M   'P 1'
#
loop_
_entity.id
_entity.type
_entity.pdbx_description
1 polymer ?
#
loop_
_entity_poly.entity_id
_entity_poly.type
_entity_poly.pdbx_seq_one_letter_code
_entity_poly.pdbx_strand_id
1 'polypeptide(L)'
;MADGGEEDEIQFLRTDDEVVLQCSATIQKEQQKLCLAAEGFGNRLCFLESISNSKNVPPDLSICLFVLEQSLSVRALQEMLANTEEKSEGTAQSGGHRTLLYGHAVLLRHSYSGMYLCCLSTSRSSTDKLAFDVGLQEDITGEACWWTIHPASKQRSEGEKVRVGDDLILVSVSSERYLHLSYGNSSLHVDAAFQQTLWSVAPICSGSEVAQGFLIGGDVLRLLHGHMDECLTVPSGQHGEEQRRTVQYEGGGVSSHARSLWRLETLRVMWSGSHIRWGQPFRLRHVTTGKYLSLTEEKSLLLVDKEKADVKSTAFCFRSSKEKLDPGVKKEVDGMGTPDIKYGDSVCYIQHIDSCLWLTYQTVDAKCARMGGVQRKAIMHHEGHMDDGLTLSRSQHEESRTARVIRSTVSLFNLFIRGLDNLRKKGKSTTLDLPIDSVSMSLQDLIGYFQPAGEHLEHENKQNRLRALKNRQNLFQEEGMI
;
A
#
# COMPACT_ATOMS: atom_id res chain seq x y z
N MET A 1 -35.34 -9.43 4.81
CA MET A 1 -34.41 -10.57 5.00
C MET A 1 -33.03 -10.32 4.36
N ALA A 2 -32.64 -9.07 4.06
CA ALA A 2 -31.33 -8.75 3.47
C ALA A 2 -30.26 -8.33 4.51
N ASP A 3 -30.68 -8.02 5.74
CA ASP A 3 -29.82 -7.44 6.78
C ASP A 3 -28.83 -8.44 7.42
N GLY A 4 -29.18 -9.74 7.42
CA GLY A 4 -28.34 -10.77 8.06
C GLY A 4 -27.15 -11.26 7.24
N GLY A 5 -27.04 -10.88 5.95
CA GLY A 5 -25.91 -11.22 5.09
C GLY A 5 -24.73 -10.28 5.31
N GLU A 6 -24.99 -8.97 5.29
CA GLU A 6 -23.98 -7.92 5.52
C GLU A 6 -23.35 -8.03 6.92
N GLU A 7 -24.13 -8.39 7.95
CA GLU A 7 -23.58 -8.60 9.30
C GLU A 7 -22.61 -9.81 9.39
N ASP A 8 -22.84 -10.90 8.65
CA ASP A 8 -21.93 -12.07 8.64
C ASP A 8 -20.64 -11.78 7.85
N GLU A 9 -20.70 -10.92 6.83
CA GLU A 9 -19.55 -10.45 6.05
C GLU A 9 -18.59 -9.61 6.90
N ILE A 10 -19.12 -8.78 7.79
CA ILE A 10 -18.32 -7.88 8.64
C ILE A 10 -17.74 -8.61 9.85
N GLN A 11 -18.37 -9.71 10.29
CA GLN A 11 -18.01 -10.41 11.53
C GLN A 11 -16.95 -11.51 11.35
N PHE A 12 -16.79 -12.06 10.15
CA PHE A 12 -15.91 -13.22 9.93
C PHE A 12 -14.91 -12.97 8.80
N LEU A 13 -13.72 -13.53 8.95
CA LEU A 13 -12.67 -13.46 7.92
C LEU A 13 -12.90 -14.54 6.86
N ARG A 14 -12.68 -14.19 5.60
CA ARG A 14 -12.89 -15.08 4.47
C ARG A 14 -11.72 -15.03 3.48
N THR A 15 -11.63 -16.03 2.61
CA THR A 15 -10.64 -16.00 1.53
C THR A 15 -10.92 -14.84 0.57
N ASP A 16 -9.88 -14.33 -0.06
CA ASP A 16 -9.84 -13.12 -0.91
C ASP A 16 -9.96 -11.78 -0.17
N ASP A 17 -10.19 -11.77 1.15
CA ASP A 17 -10.14 -10.52 1.93
C ASP A 17 -8.72 -9.96 2.00
N GLU A 18 -8.60 -8.63 1.89
CA GLU A 18 -7.37 -7.91 2.23
C GLU A 18 -7.34 -7.63 3.73
N VAL A 19 -6.26 -8.04 4.39
CA VAL A 19 -6.06 -7.93 5.83
C VAL A 19 -4.68 -7.38 6.17
N VAL A 20 -4.53 -6.88 7.40
CA VAL A 20 -3.22 -6.67 8.03
C VAL A 20 -3.11 -7.49 9.31
N LEU A 21 -1.91 -8.01 9.58
CA LEU A 21 -1.58 -8.69 10.84
C LEU A 21 -1.06 -7.67 11.84
N GLN A 22 -1.74 -7.52 12.97
CA GLN A 22 -1.40 -6.56 14.02
C GLN A 22 -0.95 -7.26 15.29
N CYS A 23 0.07 -6.71 15.94
CA CYS A 23 0.47 -7.11 17.29
C CYS A 23 0.66 -5.86 18.16
N SER A 24 0.74 -6.07 19.47
CA SER A 24 1.01 -5.00 20.43
C SER A 24 2.22 -5.34 21.29
N ALA A 25 3.10 -4.38 21.50
CA ALA A 25 4.23 -4.49 22.42
C ALA A 25 4.28 -3.29 23.36
N THR A 26 4.68 -3.52 24.62
CA THR A 26 4.94 -2.44 25.55
C THR A 26 6.41 -2.03 25.46
N ILE A 27 6.68 -0.84 24.96
CA ILE A 27 8.03 -0.24 24.94
C ILE A 27 8.01 1.01 25.80
N GLN A 28 8.96 1.15 26.72
CA GLN A 28 9.07 2.33 27.61
C GLN A 28 7.76 2.69 28.35
N LYS A 29 6.98 1.68 28.74
CA LYS A 29 5.65 1.80 29.39
C LYS A 29 4.51 2.32 28.49
N GLU A 30 4.75 2.48 27.20
CA GLU A 30 3.72 2.80 26.21
C GLU A 30 3.38 1.58 25.37
N GLN A 31 2.10 1.34 25.14
CA GLN A 31 1.62 0.30 24.24
C GLN A 31 1.79 0.76 22.79
N GLN A 32 2.58 0.03 22.03
CA GLN A 32 2.76 0.22 20.60
C GLN A 32 1.98 -0.83 19.82
N LYS A 33 1.09 -0.38 18.95
CA LYS A 33 0.44 -1.18 17.91
C LYS A 33 1.28 -1.17 16.65
N LEU A 34 1.52 -2.36 16.11
CA LEU A 34 2.44 -2.61 15.00
C LEU A 34 1.74 -3.50 13.98
N CYS A 35 1.95 -3.23 12.69
CA CYS A 35 1.55 -4.11 11.60
C CYS A 35 2.77 -4.86 11.05
N LEU A 36 2.59 -6.13 10.69
CA LEU A 36 3.55 -6.85 9.85
C LEU A 36 3.63 -6.16 8.48
N ALA A 37 4.84 -5.89 8.01
CA ALA A 37 5.08 -5.22 6.75
C ALA A 37 6.26 -5.86 5.99
N ALA A 38 6.26 -5.72 4.67
CA ALA A 38 7.38 -6.11 3.83
C ALA A 38 7.39 -5.29 2.54
N GLU A 39 8.57 -4.95 2.02
CA GLU A 39 8.67 -4.23 0.74
C GLU A 39 8.56 -5.21 -0.45
N GLY A 40 9.08 -6.43 -0.28
CA GLY A 40 9.24 -7.41 -1.35
C GLY A 40 10.41 -7.03 -2.24
N PHE A 41 10.18 -6.09 -3.17
CA PHE A 41 11.21 -5.62 -4.11
C PHE A 41 12.38 -4.97 -3.38
N GLY A 42 13.61 -5.46 -3.60
CA GLY A 42 14.84 -5.02 -2.95
C GLY A 42 14.98 -5.40 -1.47
N ASN A 43 13.93 -5.93 -0.83
CA ASN A 43 13.98 -6.44 0.54
C ASN A 43 12.89 -7.50 0.79
N ARG A 44 13.32 -8.76 0.94
CA ARG A 44 12.43 -9.90 1.22
C ARG A 44 12.10 -10.09 2.70
N LEU A 45 12.83 -9.46 3.63
CA LEU A 45 12.57 -9.64 5.07
C LEU A 45 11.35 -8.85 5.51
N CYS A 46 10.56 -9.44 6.40
CA CYS A 46 9.47 -8.74 7.06
C CYS A 46 10.01 -7.82 8.17
N PHE A 47 9.29 -6.74 8.42
CA PHE A 47 9.53 -5.78 9.48
C PHE A 47 8.20 -5.29 10.04
N LEU A 48 8.25 -4.28 10.91
CA LEU A 48 7.08 -3.76 11.62
C LEU A 48 6.85 -2.30 11.26
N GLU A 49 5.63 -1.98 10.83
CA GLU A 49 5.17 -0.61 10.63
C GLU A 49 4.32 -0.18 11.84
N SER A 50 4.71 0.91 12.50
CA SER A 50 3.95 1.41 13.65
C SER A 50 2.69 2.13 13.21
N ILE A 51 1.54 1.73 13.78
CA ILE A 51 0.24 2.38 13.57
C ILE A 51 -0.23 3.17 14.80
N SER A 52 0.63 3.27 15.84
CA SER A 52 0.27 3.86 17.13
C SER A 52 0.02 5.37 17.07
N ASN A 53 0.77 6.06 16.21
CA ASN A 53 0.75 7.52 16.09
C ASN A 53 0.14 8.00 14.76
N SER A 54 -0.83 7.24 14.21
CA SER A 54 -1.41 7.48 12.88
C SER A 54 -2.02 8.87 12.67
N LYS A 55 -2.41 9.55 13.77
CA LYS A 55 -2.91 10.93 13.76
C LYS A 55 -1.83 11.95 13.40
N ASN A 56 -0.59 11.73 13.80
CA ASN A 56 0.52 12.67 13.54
C ASN A 56 1.42 12.19 12.40
N VAL A 57 1.62 10.87 12.29
CA VAL A 57 2.48 10.26 11.28
C VAL A 57 1.69 9.13 10.60
N PRO A 58 1.25 9.28 9.34
CA PRO A 58 0.51 8.25 8.62
C PRO A 58 1.34 6.97 8.47
N PRO A 59 0.83 5.78 8.81
CA PRO A 59 1.53 4.53 8.54
C PRO A 59 1.54 4.18 7.04
N ASP A 60 2.58 3.53 6.55
CA ASP A 60 2.66 3.04 5.16
C ASP A 60 1.88 1.72 5.01
N LEU A 61 0.55 1.79 5.03
CA LEU A 61 -0.28 0.58 4.97
C LEU A 61 -0.12 -0.22 3.68
N SER A 62 0.34 0.37 2.57
CA SER A 62 0.43 -0.34 1.27
C SER A 62 1.37 -1.56 1.28
N ILE A 63 2.33 -1.57 2.21
CA ILE A 63 3.30 -2.66 2.41
C ILE A 63 2.92 -3.59 3.58
N CYS A 64 1.77 -3.34 4.20
CA CYS A 64 1.24 -4.15 5.30
C CYS A 64 0.12 -5.09 4.82
N LEU A 65 -0.39 -4.90 3.60
CA LEU A 65 -1.57 -5.60 3.09
C LEU A 65 -1.24 -7.02 2.64
N PHE A 66 -1.97 -7.99 3.18
CA PHE A 66 -1.96 -9.38 2.76
C PHE A 66 -3.36 -9.80 2.30
N VAL A 67 -3.42 -10.65 1.29
CA VAL A 67 -4.65 -11.30 0.81
C VAL A 67 -4.70 -12.70 1.39
N LEU A 68 -5.85 -13.07 1.96
CA LEU A 68 -6.12 -14.44 2.42
C LEU A 68 -6.41 -15.33 1.21
N GLU A 69 -5.37 -15.81 0.51
CA GLU A 69 -5.53 -16.44 -0.79
C GLU A 69 -6.14 -17.85 -0.70
N GLN A 70 -5.75 -18.63 0.32
CA GLN A 70 -6.30 -19.97 0.55
C GLN A 70 -6.46 -20.26 2.02
N SER A 71 -7.45 -21.10 2.33
CA SER A 71 -7.66 -21.70 3.65
C SER A 71 -8.04 -23.17 3.48
N LEU A 72 -7.23 -24.07 4.02
CA LEU A 72 -7.38 -25.52 3.89
C LEU A 72 -7.25 -26.20 5.26
N SER A 73 -7.93 -27.30 5.48
CA SER A 73 -7.60 -28.16 6.61
C SER A 73 -6.21 -28.75 6.44
N VAL A 74 -5.51 -29.07 7.52
CA VAL A 74 -4.14 -29.63 7.47
C VAL A 74 -4.07 -30.89 6.61
N ARG A 75 -5.10 -31.74 6.65
CA ARG A 75 -5.16 -32.96 5.81
C ARG A 75 -5.28 -32.61 4.31
N ALA A 76 -6.15 -31.68 3.97
CA ALA A 76 -6.32 -31.23 2.58
C ALA A 76 -5.04 -30.56 2.05
N LEU A 77 -4.32 -29.82 2.91
CA LEU A 77 -3.01 -29.26 2.57
C LEU A 77 -1.98 -30.37 2.28
N GLN A 78 -1.87 -31.38 3.14
CA GLN A 78 -0.96 -32.51 2.92
C GLN A 78 -1.25 -33.27 1.63
N GLU A 79 -2.54 -33.51 1.34
CA GLU A 79 -2.97 -34.13 0.07
C GLU A 79 -2.62 -33.24 -1.12
N MET A 80 -2.81 -31.92 -1.02
CA MET A 80 -2.46 -30.98 -2.09
C MET A 80 -0.95 -30.96 -2.35
N LEU A 81 -0.13 -30.88 -1.30
CA LEU A 81 1.32 -30.86 -1.42
C LEU A 81 1.87 -32.18 -2.00
N ALA A 82 1.32 -33.32 -1.59
CA ALA A 82 1.69 -34.63 -2.14
C ALA A 82 1.33 -34.77 -3.63
N ASN A 83 0.24 -34.15 -4.08
CA ASN A 83 -0.20 -34.19 -5.48
C ASN A 83 0.46 -33.12 -6.38
N THR A 84 1.10 -32.11 -5.79
CA THR A 84 1.75 -31.03 -6.54
C THR A 84 2.99 -31.52 -7.27
N GLU A 85 3.63 -32.60 -6.80
CA GLU A 85 4.74 -33.26 -7.52
C GLU A 85 4.30 -33.99 -8.80
N GLU A 86 3.03 -34.41 -8.91
CA GLU A 86 2.51 -35.17 -10.06
C GLU A 86 1.73 -34.31 -11.08
N LYS A 87 1.31 -33.10 -10.71
CA LYS A 87 0.56 -32.18 -11.59
C LYS A 87 1.36 -30.91 -11.86
N SER A 88 2.31 -30.98 -12.78
CA SER A 88 2.69 -29.78 -13.53
C SER A 88 1.50 -29.37 -14.40
N GLU A 89 1.16 -28.08 -14.34
CA GLU A 89 0.07 -27.41 -15.06
C GLU A 89 -1.34 -27.53 -14.44
N GLY A 90 -1.69 -26.48 -13.68
CA GLY A 90 -2.98 -25.81 -13.90
C GLY A 90 -4.21 -26.42 -13.26
N THR A 91 -4.23 -26.59 -11.94
CA THR A 91 -5.51 -26.57 -11.19
C THR A 91 -5.34 -25.85 -9.86
N ALA A 92 -5.20 -24.52 -9.89
CA ALA A 92 -5.60 -23.72 -8.75
C ALA A 92 -7.10 -23.96 -8.56
N GLN A 93 -7.47 -24.83 -7.63
CA GLN A 93 -8.86 -24.90 -7.17
C GLN A 93 -9.17 -23.53 -6.58
N SER A 94 -9.81 -22.69 -7.40
CA SER A 94 -10.50 -21.47 -6.96
C SER A 94 -11.55 -21.91 -5.95
N GLY A 95 -11.13 -22.05 -4.70
CA GLY A 95 -12.03 -22.17 -3.58
C GLY A 95 -12.68 -20.80 -3.46
N GLY A 96 -13.97 -20.71 -3.80
CA GLY A 96 -14.72 -19.47 -3.62
C GLY A 96 -14.61 -18.92 -2.19
N HIS A 97 -15.12 -17.72 -1.98
CA HIS A 97 -15.07 -16.97 -0.72
C HIS A 97 -15.47 -17.81 0.52
N ARG A 98 -14.47 -18.43 1.17
CA ARG A 98 -14.63 -19.40 2.26
C ARG A 98 -14.29 -18.75 3.59
N THR A 99 -15.12 -18.98 4.61
CA THR A 99 -14.83 -18.55 5.98
C THR A 99 -13.63 -19.29 6.57
N LEU A 100 -12.73 -18.56 7.21
CA LEU A 100 -11.60 -19.12 7.94
C LEU A 100 -12.07 -19.86 9.19
N LEU A 101 -11.48 -21.03 9.44
CA LEU A 101 -11.73 -21.83 10.64
C LEU A 101 -10.43 -22.02 11.43
N TYR A 102 -10.51 -22.01 12.75
CA TYR A 102 -9.39 -22.42 13.60
C TYR A 102 -8.94 -23.84 13.22
N GLY A 103 -7.62 -24.02 13.10
CA GLY A 103 -6.98 -25.29 12.74
C GLY A 103 -6.74 -25.46 11.25
N HIS A 104 -7.19 -24.51 10.43
CA HIS A 104 -6.83 -24.45 9.02
C HIS A 104 -5.41 -23.91 8.85
N ALA A 105 -4.76 -24.35 7.78
CA ALA A 105 -3.60 -23.69 7.20
C ALA A 105 -4.06 -22.60 6.23
N VAL A 106 -3.44 -21.43 6.30
CA VAL A 106 -3.71 -20.28 5.45
C VAL A 106 -2.49 -19.93 4.60
N LEU A 107 -2.76 -19.44 3.39
CA LEU A 107 -1.78 -18.88 2.48
C LEU A 107 -1.97 -17.36 2.42
N LEU A 108 -0.93 -16.61 2.75
CA LEU A 108 -0.96 -15.15 2.84
C LEU A 108 -0.12 -14.56 1.72
N ARG A 109 -0.77 -13.92 0.74
CA ARG A 109 -0.07 -13.24 -0.36
C ARG A 109 0.03 -11.75 -0.08
N HIS A 110 1.23 -11.20 -0.09
CA HIS A 110 1.46 -9.78 0.04
C HIS A 110 0.85 -9.04 -1.17
N SER A 111 -0.13 -8.15 -0.92
CA SER A 111 -0.97 -7.56 -1.97
C SER A 111 -0.14 -6.79 -3.00
N TYR A 112 0.89 -6.07 -2.54
CA TYR A 112 1.72 -5.25 -3.41
C TYR A 112 2.72 -6.04 -4.28
N SER A 113 3.50 -6.95 -3.68
CA SER A 113 4.55 -7.66 -4.42
C SER A 113 4.05 -8.89 -5.16
N GLY A 114 2.90 -9.45 -4.75
CA GLY A 114 2.38 -10.73 -5.23
C GLY A 114 3.13 -11.95 -4.69
N MET A 115 4.08 -11.74 -3.76
CA MET A 115 4.84 -12.81 -3.10
C MET A 115 4.09 -13.32 -1.86
N TYR A 116 4.51 -14.46 -1.32
CA TYR A 116 3.86 -15.12 -0.19
C TYR A 116 4.67 -14.97 1.10
N LEU A 117 3.99 -14.86 2.23
CA LEU A 117 4.61 -14.82 3.56
C LEU A 117 5.16 -16.20 3.92
N CYS A 118 6.47 -16.30 4.11
CA CYS A 118 7.17 -17.54 4.37
C CYS A 118 8.03 -17.51 5.63
N CYS A 119 8.15 -18.67 6.26
CA CYS A 119 9.26 -18.97 7.17
C CYS A 119 10.50 -19.30 6.32
N LEU A 120 11.53 -18.47 6.41
CA LEU A 120 12.76 -18.65 5.63
C LEU A 120 13.70 -19.65 6.32
N SER A 121 14.67 -20.18 5.57
CA SER A 121 15.72 -21.05 6.13
C SER A 121 16.89 -20.28 6.74
N THR A 122 16.92 -18.95 6.59
CA THR A 122 17.96 -18.09 7.17
C THR A 122 17.61 -17.68 8.60
N SER A 123 18.63 -17.42 9.42
CA SER A 123 18.49 -16.97 10.81
C SER A 123 19.39 -15.76 11.06
N ARG A 124 19.18 -14.68 10.28
CA ARG A 124 20.06 -13.51 10.25
C ARG A 124 19.59 -12.38 11.17
N SER A 125 18.29 -12.31 11.44
CA SER A 125 17.67 -11.16 12.10
C SER A 125 17.59 -11.28 13.61
N SER A 126 17.58 -12.52 14.13
CA SER A 126 17.38 -12.81 15.55
C SER A 126 18.68 -13.18 16.26
N THR A 127 18.76 -12.84 17.55
CA THR A 127 19.83 -13.34 18.43
C THR A 127 19.58 -14.79 18.88
N ASP A 128 18.32 -15.25 18.77
CA ASP A 128 17.99 -16.65 19.01
C ASP A 128 18.44 -17.48 17.81
N LYS A 129 19.44 -18.33 18.02
CA LYS A 129 20.00 -19.22 16.99
C LYS A 129 19.02 -20.26 16.49
N LEU A 130 17.96 -20.52 17.26
CA LEU A 130 16.92 -21.40 16.82
C LEU A 130 15.96 -20.65 15.91
N ALA A 131 15.72 -19.35 16.09
CA ALA A 131 14.72 -18.62 15.33
C ALA A 131 15.06 -18.54 13.83
N PHE A 132 14.02 -18.55 13.00
CA PHE A 132 14.13 -18.38 11.55
C PHE A 132 13.63 -17.00 11.14
N ASP A 133 14.21 -16.43 10.09
CA ASP A 133 13.75 -15.19 9.50
C ASP A 133 12.35 -15.38 8.89
N VAL A 134 11.50 -14.36 8.98
CA VAL A 134 10.20 -14.31 8.29
C VAL A 134 10.30 -13.32 7.13
N GLY A 135 9.82 -13.71 5.96
CA GLY A 135 9.99 -12.92 4.75
C GLY A 135 9.04 -13.30 3.63
N LEU A 136 9.28 -12.75 2.45
CA LEU A 136 8.49 -12.99 1.25
C LEU A 136 9.23 -13.85 0.24
N GLN A 137 8.54 -14.79 -0.41
CA GLN A 137 9.05 -15.57 -1.55
C GLN A 137 8.04 -15.60 -2.71
N GLU A 138 8.54 -15.70 -3.94
CA GLU A 138 7.69 -15.78 -5.14
C GLU A 138 7.05 -17.15 -5.32
N ASP A 139 7.74 -18.19 -4.84
CA ASP A 139 7.33 -19.58 -4.98
C ASP A 139 6.40 -20.01 -3.83
N ILE A 140 5.40 -20.82 -4.18
CA ILE A 140 4.47 -21.48 -3.25
C ILE A 140 4.83 -22.95 -3.02
N THR A 141 5.95 -23.43 -3.58
CA THR A 141 6.35 -24.83 -3.41
C THR A 141 6.63 -25.17 -1.96
N GLY A 142 6.10 -26.31 -1.53
CA GLY A 142 6.30 -26.86 -0.20
C GLY A 142 5.54 -26.14 0.91
N GLU A 143 6.03 -26.34 2.14
CA GLU A 143 5.30 -25.97 3.36
C GLU A 143 5.67 -24.57 3.89
N ALA A 144 6.71 -23.93 3.34
CA ALA A 144 7.30 -22.72 3.93
C ALA A 144 6.38 -21.50 3.93
N CYS A 145 5.43 -21.43 2.98
CA CYS A 145 4.46 -20.34 2.84
C CYS A 145 3.14 -20.57 3.61
N TRP A 146 3.00 -21.71 4.29
CA TRP A 146 1.76 -22.09 4.97
C TRP A 146 1.85 -21.86 6.47
N TRP A 147 0.76 -21.30 7.03
CA TRP A 147 0.64 -20.98 8.45
C TRP A 147 -0.66 -21.54 9.01
N THR A 148 -0.63 -22.34 10.08
CA THR A 148 -1.86 -22.75 10.77
C THR A 148 -2.33 -21.69 11.75
N ILE A 149 -3.64 -21.48 11.83
CA ILE A 149 -4.28 -20.52 12.74
C ILE A 149 -4.86 -21.23 13.96
N HIS A 150 -4.43 -20.83 15.15
CA HIS A 150 -4.86 -21.42 16.42
C HIS A 150 -5.49 -20.37 17.34
N PRO A 151 -6.47 -20.77 18.17
CA PRO A 151 -7.11 -19.86 19.10
C PRO A 151 -6.16 -19.47 20.23
N ALA A 152 -6.08 -18.17 20.54
CA ALA A 152 -5.24 -17.67 21.64
C ALA A 152 -5.74 -18.07 23.03
N SER A 153 -7.03 -18.42 23.17
CA SER A 153 -7.65 -18.76 24.46
C SER A 153 -8.71 -19.86 24.32
N LYS A 154 -9.10 -20.45 25.45
CA LYS A 154 -10.15 -21.49 25.52
C LYS A 154 -11.58 -20.98 25.20
N GLN A 155 -11.75 -19.71 24.86
CA GLN A 155 -13.03 -19.16 24.40
C GLN A 155 -13.37 -19.52 22.95
N ARG A 156 -12.40 -20.08 22.22
CA ARG A 156 -12.53 -20.56 20.85
C ARG A 156 -11.97 -21.98 20.79
N SER A 157 -12.47 -22.75 19.83
CA SER A 157 -12.06 -24.13 19.60
C SER A 157 -11.69 -24.35 18.13
N GLU A 158 -10.86 -25.35 17.88
CA GLU A 158 -10.56 -25.84 16.54
C GLU A 158 -11.85 -26.16 15.76
N GLY A 159 -11.92 -25.73 14.50
CA GLY A 159 -13.11 -25.84 13.65
C GLY A 159 -14.15 -24.72 13.80
N GLU A 160 -14.03 -23.84 14.79
CA GLU A 160 -14.90 -22.65 14.87
C GLU A 160 -14.50 -21.58 13.84
N LYS A 161 -15.47 -20.77 13.39
CA LYS A 161 -15.22 -19.61 12.51
C LYS A 161 -14.36 -18.56 13.22
N VAL A 162 -13.36 -18.05 12.51
CA VAL A 162 -12.50 -16.95 13.00
C VAL A 162 -13.23 -15.62 12.84
N ARG A 163 -13.42 -14.91 13.95
CA ARG A 163 -14.10 -13.61 13.97
C ARG A 163 -13.13 -12.46 13.77
N VAL A 164 -13.61 -11.38 13.18
CA VAL A 164 -12.88 -10.10 13.14
C VAL A 164 -12.63 -9.62 14.57
N GLY A 165 -11.37 -9.31 14.89
CA GLY A 165 -10.95 -8.88 16.22
C GLY A 165 -10.60 -10.02 17.18
N ASP A 166 -10.67 -11.29 16.76
CA ASP A 166 -10.09 -12.38 17.54
C ASP A 166 -8.53 -12.27 17.54
N ASP A 167 -7.91 -12.61 18.67
CA ASP A 167 -6.46 -12.81 18.78
C ASP A 167 -6.08 -14.22 18.30
N LEU A 168 -5.12 -14.29 17.37
CA LEU A 168 -4.66 -15.53 16.74
C LEU A 168 -3.24 -15.87 17.14
N ILE A 169 -2.94 -17.16 17.12
CA ILE A 169 -1.58 -17.71 17.11
C ILE A 169 -1.34 -18.30 15.73
N LEU A 170 -0.31 -17.82 15.04
CA LEU A 170 0.12 -18.31 13.72
C LEU A 170 1.32 -19.23 13.89
N VAL A 171 1.24 -20.46 13.36
CA VAL A 171 2.32 -21.46 13.43
C VAL A 171 2.75 -21.82 12.01
N SER A 172 4.04 -21.72 11.72
CA SER A 172 4.62 -22.13 10.45
C SER A 172 4.47 -23.65 10.28
N VAL A 173 3.97 -24.10 9.13
CA VAL A 173 3.86 -25.54 8.83
C VAL A 173 5.25 -26.16 8.66
N SER A 174 6.18 -25.48 8.00
CA SER A 174 7.51 -26.03 7.69
C SER A 174 8.45 -26.16 8.89
N SER A 175 8.21 -25.38 9.94
CA SER A 175 9.16 -25.26 11.06
C SER A 175 8.54 -25.46 12.44
N GLU A 176 7.21 -25.63 12.51
CA GLU A 176 6.43 -25.80 13.74
C GLU A 176 6.68 -24.68 14.78
N ARG A 177 7.00 -23.48 14.28
CA ARG A 177 7.33 -22.31 15.09
C ARG A 177 6.31 -21.22 14.94
N TYR A 178 6.15 -20.41 15.98
CA TYR A 178 5.21 -19.31 16.01
C TYR A 178 5.74 -18.11 15.24
N LEU A 179 4.85 -17.42 14.51
CA LEU A 179 5.12 -16.06 14.06
C LEU A 179 5.28 -15.17 15.29
N HIS A 180 6.49 -14.70 15.53
CA HIS A 180 6.90 -14.15 16.81
C HIS A 180 7.39 -12.70 16.67
N LEU A 181 6.93 -11.86 17.60
CA LEU A 181 7.43 -10.51 17.80
C LEU A 181 8.61 -10.55 18.77
N SER A 182 9.81 -10.45 18.22
CA SER A 182 11.04 -10.51 18.98
C SER A 182 11.58 -9.11 19.29
N TYR A 183 12.11 -8.95 20.51
CA TYR A 183 12.83 -7.75 20.91
C TYR A 183 14.32 -8.06 21.03
N GLY A 184 15.10 -7.66 20.01
CA GLY A 184 16.53 -7.92 19.92
C GLY A 184 17.31 -6.67 19.54
N ASN A 185 18.55 -6.54 20.03
CA ASN A 185 19.44 -5.41 19.72
C ASN A 185 18.76 -4.03 19.75
N SER A 186 17.95 -3.76 20.78
CA SER A 186 17.21 -2.50 20.98
C SER A 186 16.18 -2.14 19.89
N SER A 187 15.73 -3.12 19.09
CA SER A 187 14.69 -2.95 18.08
C SER A 187 13.72 -4.14 18.07
N LEU A 188 12.48 -3.87 17.67
CA LEU A 188 11.51 -4.94 17.41
C LEU A 188 11.71 -5.48 16.00
N HIS A 189 11.65 -6.81 15.87
CA HIS A 189 11.67 -7.51 14.60
C HIS A 189 10.72 -8.70 14.65
N VAL A 190 10.54 -9.34 13.50
CA VAL A 190 9.67 -10.50 13.34
C VAL A 190 10.51 -11.70 12.96
N ASP A 191 10.34 -12.79 13.69
CA ASP A 191 10.98 -14.08 13.42
C ASP A 191 9.98 -15.22 13.62
N ALA A 192 10.38 -16.45 13.28
CA ALA A 192 9.66 -17.66 13.59
C ALA A 192 10.37 -18.39 14.74
N ALA A 193 9.78 -18.37 15.94
CA ALA A 193 10.40 -18.82 17.18
C ALA A 193 9.46 -19.67 18.05
N PHE A 194 9.95 -20.19 19.18
CA PHE A 194 9.15 -21.03 20.10
C PHE A 194 8.25 -20.22 21.04
N GLN A 195 8.36 -18.90 21.05
CA GLN A 195 7.54 -18.02 21.87
C GLN A 195 6.33 -17.54 21.08
N GLN A 196 5.16 -17.57 21.71
CA GLN A 196 3.91 -17.15 21.09
C GLN A 196 3.81 -15.62 21.06
N THR A 197 3.19 -15.10 20.02
CA THR A 197 2.74 -13.71 19.92
C THR A 197 1.27 -13.71 19.53
N LEU A 198 0.49 -12.85 20.17
CA LEU A 198 -0.92 -12.65 19.81
C LEU A 198 -0.99 -11.71 18.62
N TRP A 199 -1.60 -12.20 17.54
CA TRP A 199 -1.82 -11.44 16.31
C TRP A 199 -3.32 -11.21 16.11
N SER A 200 -3.74 -9.95 16.05
CA SER A 200 -5.08 -9.58 15.61
C SER A 200 -5.08 -9.42 14.09
N VAL A 201 -6.11 -9.95 13.42
CA VAL A 201 -6.29 -9.77 11.97
C VAL A 201 -7.30 -8.67 11.72
N ALA A 202 -6.85 -7.62 11.05
CA ALA A 202 -7.63 -6.43 10.75
C ALA A 202 -8.07 -6.43 9.28
N PRO A 203 -9.36 -6.63 8.95
CA PRO A 203 -9.85 -6.49 7.59
C PRO A 203 -9.69 -5.06 7.09
N ILE A 204 -9.21 -4.94 5.85
CA ILE A 204 -8.97 -3.69 5.14
C ILE A 204 -9.98 -3.50 4.02
N CYS A 205 -10.23 -4.55 3.25
CA CYS A 205 -11.15 -4.59 2.11
C CYS A 205 -11.74 -6.00 2.02
N SER A 206 -13.04 -6.11 1.72
CA SER A 206 -13.68 -7.40 1.43
C SER A 206 -13.26 -7.90 0.05
N GLY A 207 -13.09 -9.21 -0.09
CA GLY A 207 -12.82 -9.84 -1.40
C GLY A 207 -14.04 -9.95 -2.32
N SER A 208 -15.26 -9.83 -1.78
CA SER A 208 -16.51 -10.20 -2.47
C SER A 208 -17.50 -9.04 -2.69
N GLU A 209 -17.49 -8.02 -1.82
CA GLU A 209 -18.49 -6.92 -1.79
C GLU A 209 -18.01 -5.60 -2.43
N VAL A 210 -16.95 -5.63 -3.23
CA VAL A 210 -16.41 -4.42 -3.86
C VAL A 210 -17.23 -4.06 -5.10
N ALA A 211 -17.92 -2.91 -5.06
CA ALA A 211 -18.68 -2.42 -6.20
C ALA A 211 -17.74 -2.00 -7.34
N GLN A 212 -17.92 -2.58 -8.52
CA GLN A 212 -17.07 -2.27 -9.67
C GLN A 212 -17.23 -0.81 -10.14
N GLY A 213 -16.11 -0.17 -10.46
CA GLY A 213 -16.07 1.20 -10.96
C GLY A 213 -16.17 2.28 -9.89
N PHE A 214 -16.26 1.93 -8.61
CA PHE A 214 -16.30 2.88 -7.49
C PHE A 214 -14.94 3.03 -6.83
N LEU A 215 -14.68 4.23 -6.32
CA LEU A 215 -13.48 4.60 -5.58
C LEU A 215 -13.48 3.93 -4.20
N ILE A 216 -12.39 3.24 -3.90
CA ILE A 216 -12.11 2.71 -2.57
C ILE A 216 -10.87 3.37 -1.97
N GLY A 217 -10.72 3.29 -0.65
CA GLY A 217 -9.47 3.70 -0.01
C GLY A 217 -8.30 2.81 -0.43
N GLY A 218 -7.10 3.38 -0.48
CA GLY A 218 -5.90 2.71 -0.97
C GLY A 218 -5.75 2.71 -2.49
N ASP A 219 -6.76 3.13 -3.24
CA ASP A 219 -6.65 3.26 -4.70
C ASP A 219 -5.54 4.26 -5.09
N VAL A 220 -4.85 3.93 -6.18
CA VAL A 220 -3.97 4.86 -6.89
C VAL A 220 -4.71 5.42 -8.10
N LEU A 221 -4.73 6.74 -8.23
CA LEU A 221 -5.58 7.44 -9.18
C LEU A 221 -4.95 8.73 -9.69
N ARG A 222 -5.56 9.26 -10.75
CA ARG A 222 -5.32 10.59 -11.30
C ARG A 222 -6.53 11.49 -11.02
N LEU A 223 -6.22 12.73 -10.71
CA LEU A 223 -7.19 13.81 -10.51
C LEU A 223 -7.21 14.66 -11.78
N LEU A 224 -8.23 14.47 -12.62
CA LEU A 224 -8.34 15.13 -13.92
C LEU A 224 -9.17 16.41 -13.78
N HIS A 225 -8.69 17.51 -14.32
CA HIS A 225 -9.36 18.80 -14.30
C HIS A 225 -9.91 19.15 -15.69
N GLY A 226 -11.22 19.40 -15.77
CA GLY A 226 -11.90 19.71 -17.02
C GLY A 226 -11.86 18.54 -18.03
N HIS A 227 -12.12 18.86 -19.30
CA HIS A 227 -12.18 17.87 -20.39
C HIS A 227 -10.88 17.79 -21.23
N MET A 228 -9.80 18.49 -20.84
CA MET A 228 -8.63 18.75 -21.69
C MET A 228 -7.34 17.99 -21.28
N ASP A 229 -7.44 16.72 -20.87
CA ASP A 229 -6.28 15.90 -20.46
C ASP A 229 -5.34 16.60 -19.46
N GLU A 230 -5.88 17.48 -18.63
CA GLU A 230 -5.15 18.20 -17.59
C GLU A 230 -5.33 17.48 -16.26
N CYS A 231 -4.25 17.30 -15.51
CA CYS A 231 -4.30 16.57 -14.25
C CYS A 231 -3.45 17.22 -13.16
N LEU A 232 -3.79 16.92 -11.91
CA LEU A 232 -3.00 17.33 -10.75
C LEU A 232 -1.68 16.54 -10.74
N THR A 233 -0.56 17.25 -10.72
CA THR A 233 0.78 16.68 -10.79
C THR A 233 1.77 17.50 -9.97
N VAL A 234 3.00 16.99 -9.84
CA VAL A 234 4.17 17.73 -9.38
C VAL A 234 5.12 18.07 -10.54
N PRO A 235 6.03 19.05 -10.37
CA PRO A 235 7.12 19.28 -11.30
C PRO A 235 8.00 18.03 -11.51
N SER A 236 8.63 17.93 -12.68
CA SER A 236 9.57 16.84 -12.99
C SER A 236 10.77 16.82 -12.02
N GLY A 237 11.30 15.62 -11.75
CA GLY A 237 12.48 15.42 -10.89
C GLY A 237 13.73 16.17 -11.36
N GLN A 238 13.80 16.57 -12.64
CA GLN A 238 14.91 17.38 -13.18
C GLN A 238 15.01 18.77 -12.53
N HIS A 239 13.92 19.27 -11.97
CA HIS A 239 13.83 20.61 -11.37
C HIS A 239 14.27 20.66 -9.90
N GLY A 240 14.73 19.54 -9.34
CA GLY A 240 15.20 19.43 -7.96
C GLY A 240 14.12 19.15 -6.92
N GLU A 241 14.52 18.56 -5.79
CA GLU A 241 13.65 18.09 -4.70
C GLU A 241 12.74 19.17 -4.08
N GLU A 242 13.20 20.42 -4.03
CA GLU A 242 12.47 21.52 -3.41
C GLU A 242 11.36 22.04 -4.32
N GLN A 243 11.61 22.17 -5.63
CA GLN A 243 10.57 22.53 -6.60
C GLN A 243 9.51 21.43 -6.71
N ARG A 244 9.91 20.16 -6.54
CA ARG A 244 9.01 19.01 -6.53
C ARG A 244 8.01 18.98 -5.35
N ARG A 245 8.11 19.93 -4.42
CA ARG A 245 7.12 20.11 -3.34
C ARG A 245 5.89 20.91 -3.78
N THR A 246 5.96 21.65 -4.88
CA THR A 246 4.79 22.39 -5.37
C THR A 246 3.84 21.47 -6.12
N VAL A 247 2.57 21.87 -6.19
CA VAL A 247 1.52 21.11 -6.86
C VAL A 247 0.90 22.00 -7.94
N GLN A 248 0.65 21.43 -9.11
CA GLN A 248 0.15 22.15 -10.27
C GLN A 248 -0.81 21.29 -11.09
N TYR A 249 -1.62 21.97 -11.89
CA TYR A 249 -2.31 21.36 -13.02
C TYR A 249 -1.45 21.50 -14.26
N GLU A 250 -1.31 20.40 -15.00
CA GLU A 250 -0.53 20.34 -16.23
C GLU A 250 -1.26 19.47 -17.24
N GLY A 251 -1.35 19.96 -18.48
CA GLY A 251 -1.96 19.24 -19.61
C GLY A 251 -0.97 18.39 -20.40
N GLY A 252 -1.50 17.57 -21.31
CA GLY A 252 -0.71 16.80 -22.27
C GLY A 252 -0.21 15.48 -21.72
N GLY A 253 1.04 15.12 -22.02
CA GLY A 253 1.59 13.78 -21.76
C GLY A 253 1.65 13.37 -20.28
N VAL A 254 1.58 14.32 -19.34
CA VAL A 254 1.70 14.05 -17.90
C VAL A 254 0.61 13.11 -17.34
N SER A 255 -0.54 13.02 -18.02
CA SER A 255 -1.62 12.06 -17.74
C SER A 255 -1.19 10.59 -17.93
N SER A 256 -0.04 10.35 -18.54
CA SER A 256 0.59 9.03 -18.69
C SER A 256 1.89 8.87 -17.89
N HIS A 257 2.30 9.88 -17.12
CA HIS A 257 3.54 9.84 -16.34
C HIS A 257 3.26 9.43 -14.88
N ALA A 258 4.28 8.92 -14.20
CA ALA A 258 4.15 8.49 -12.80
C ALA A 258 3.92 9.65 -11.81
N ARG A 259 4.39 10.86 -12.14
CA ARG A 259 4.26 12.09 -11.32
C ARG A 259 2.84 12.65 -11.17
N SER A 260 1.86 12.09 -11.89
CA SER A 260 0.44 12.42 -11.74
C SER A 260 -0.34 11.41 -10.88
N LEU A 261 0.36 10.42 -10.31
CA LEU A 261 -0.27 9.36 -9.52
C LEU A 261 -0.35 9.73 -8.03
N TRP A 262 -1.56 9.62 -7.51
CA TRP A 262 -1.89 9.89 -6.11
C TRP A 262 -2.53 8.65 -5.49
N ARG A 263 -2.09 8.28 -4.29
CA ARG A 263 -2.73 7.28 -3.46
C ARG A 263 -3.65 7.97 -2.45
N LEU A 264 -4.89 7.51 -2.38
CA LEU A 264 -5.85 7.98 -1.38
C LEU A 264 -5.74 7.11 -0.12
N GLU A 265 -5.41 7.70 1.02
CA GLU A 265 -5.27 6.98 2.28
C GLU A 265 -6.31 7.49 3.29
N THR A 266 -7.20 6.61 3.77
CA THR A 266 -8.18 7.00 4.80
C THR A 266 -7.49 7.22 6.16
N LEU A 267 -8.19 7.85 7.11
CA LEU A 267 -7.62 8.14 8.44
C LEU A 267 -7.71 6.97 9.43
N ARG A 268 -8.22 5.80 9.01
CA ARG A 268 -8.35 4.58 9.82
C ARG A 268 -7.54 3.44 9.21
N VAL A 269 -7.26 2.40 10.02
CA VAL A 269 -6.60 1.17 9.55
C VAL A 269 -7.64 0.13 9.17
N MET A 270 -8.49 -0.29 10.11
CA MET A 270 -9.61 -1.19 9.85
C MET A 270 -10.52 -0.60 8.77
N TRP A 271 -10.88 -1.38 7.76
CA TRP A 271 -11.73 -0.95 6.65
C TRP A 271 -11.19 0.30 5.93
N SER A 272 -9.85 0.46 5.87
CA SER A 272 -9.25 1.57 5.14
C SER A 272 -9.41 1.46 3.63
N GLY A 273 -9.77 0.28 3.13
CA GLY A 273 -10.10 -0.03 1.73
C GLY A 273 -11.61 -0.05 1.45
N SER A 274 -12.45 0.49 2.34
CA SER A 274 -13.89 0.63 2.08
C SER A 274 -14.17 1.65 0.96
N HIS A 275 -15.40 1.65 0.44
CA HIS A 275 -15.85 2.69 -0.49
C HIS A 275 -15.71 4.08 0.14
N ILE A 276 -15.23 5.04 -0.67
CA ILE A 276 -15.09 6.43 -0.22
C ILE A 276 -16.42 7.15 -0.36
N ARG A 277 -16.89 7.73 0.75
CA ARG A 277 -18.13 8.50 0.81
C ARG A 277 -17.88 10.00 0.65
N TRP A 278 -18.92 10.71 0.22
CA TRP A 278 -18.89 12.18 0.20
C TRP A 278 -18.67 12.75 1.62
N GLY A 279 -17.68 13.64 1.74
CA GLY A 279 -17.27 14.26 2.99
C GLY A 279 -16.36 13.39 3.89
N GLN A 280 -16.04 12.16 3.47
CA GLN A 280 -15.14 11.29 4.25
C GLN A 280 -13.70 11.84 4.21
N PRO A 281 -13.05 12.04 5.39
CA PRO A 281 -11.67 12.50 5.44
C PRO A 281 -10.67 11.46 4.91
N PHE A 282 -9.69 11.93 4.14
CA PHE A 282 -8.55 11.17 3.65
C PHE A 282 -7.29 12.06 3.54
N ARG A 283 -6.14 11.41 3.38
CA ARG A 283 -4.87 12.01 2.95
C ARG A 283 -4.62 11.67 1.48
N LEU A 284 -3.98 12.58 0.76
CA LEU A 284 -3.45 12.32 -0.57
C LEU A 284 -1.93 12.18 -0.49
N ARG A 285 -1.44 11.01 -0.89
CA ARG A 285 -0.01 10.70 -0.94
C ARG A 285 0.45 10.65 -2.38
N HIS A 286 1.45 11.44 -2.73
CA HIS A 286 2.06 11.38 -4.06
C HIS A 286 2.95 10.14 -4.18
N VAL A 287 2.67 9.26 -5.14
CA VAL A 287 3.19 7.89 -5.14
C VAL A 287 4.71 7.85 -5.27
N THR A 288 5.31 8.53 -6.26
CA THR A 288 6.75 8.41 -6.53
C THR A 288 7.61 9.13 -5.49
N THR A 289 7.14 10.23 -4.90
CA THR A 289 7.87 10.92 -3.82
C THR A 289 7.61 10.33 -2.43
N GLY A 290 6.48 9.66 -2.24
CA GLY A 290 6.01 9.22 -0.91
C GLY A 290 5.58 10.32 0.05
N LYS A 291 5.53 11.59 -0.40
CA LYS A 291 5.13 12.76 0.38
C LYS A 291 3.61 12.97 0.34
N TYR A 292 3.09 13.77 1.27
CA TYR A 292 1.66 14.03 1.43
C TYR A 292 1.30 15.44 1.03
N LEU A 293 0.15 15.61 0.36
CA LEU A 293 -0.45 16.91 0.13
C LEU A 293 -0.83 17.53 1.47
N SER A 294 -0.43 18.78 1.69
CA SER A 294 -0.63 19.49 2.95
C SER A 294 -0.93 20.96 2.71
N LEU A 295 -1.83 21.51 3.53
CA LEU A 295 -2.00 22.94 3.69
C LEU A 295 -1.19 23.40 4.91
N THR A 296 -0.10 24.14 4.65
CA THR A 296 0.77 24.66 5.72
C THR A 296 0.10 25.80 6.49
N GLU A 297 0.65 26.16 7.65
CA GLU A 297 0.19 27.30 8.46
C GLU A 297 0.21 28.63 7.69
N GLU A 298 1.15 28.78 6.75
CA GLU A 298 1.26 29.92 5.83
C GLU A 298 0.23 29.89 4.69
N LYS A 299 -0.77 29.00 4.77
CA LYS A 299 -1.80 28.75 3.74
C LYS A 299 -1.24 28.37 2.38
N SER A 300 -0.06 27.74 2.35
CA SER A 300 0.55 27.23 1.13
C SER A 300 0.23 25.76 0.93
N LEU A 301 -0.17 25.39 -0.28
CA LEU A 301 -0.41 24.00 -0.67
C LEU A 301 0.89 23.38 -1.18
N LEU A 302 1.43 22.42 -0.44
CA LEU A 302 2.73 21.80 -0.70
C LEU A 302 2.73 20.31 -0.36
N LEU A 303 3.73 19.59 -0.87
CA LEU A 303 4.05 18.24 -0.41
C LEU A 303 4.98 18.28 0.82
N VAL A 304 4.58 17.55 1.87
CA VAL A 304 5.35 17.40 3.11
C VAL A 304 5.78 15.96 3.33
N ASP A 305 6.89 15.78 4.04
CA ASP A 305 7.39 14.46 4.41
C ASP A 305 6.43 13.76 5.40
N LYS A 306 6.50 12.43 5.48
CA LYS A 306 5.62 11.57 6.30
C LYS A 306 5.59 12.03 7.76
N GLU A 307 6.72 12.47 8.30
CA GLU A 307 6.89 12.88 9.69
C GLU A 307 6.16 14.19 10.04
N LYS A 308 5.74 14.96 9.02
CA LYS A 308 5.04 16.24 9.16
C LYS A 308 3.59 16.18 8.67
N ALA A 309 3.10 14.99 8.31
CA ALA A 309 1.80 14.79 7.68
C ALA A 309 0.69 14.55 8.72
N ASP A 310 0.55 15.44 9.72
CA ASP A 310 -0.52 15.33 10.72
C ASP A 310 -1.92 15.46 10.10
N VAL A 311 -2.94 14.94 10.77
CA VAL A 311 -4.32 14.99 10.28
C VAL A 311 -4.79 16.43 10.04
N LYS A 312 -4.38 17.39 10.87
CA LYS A 312 -4.88 18.76 10.81
C LYS A 312 -4.51 19.45 9.50
N SER A 313 -3.29 19.23 9.02
CA SER A 313 -2.76 19.86 7.80
C SER A 313 -2.97 19.03 6.53
N THR A 314 -3.29 17.74 6.66
CA THR A 314 -3.35 16.80 5.52
C THR A 314 -4.70 16.13 5.28
N ALA A 315 -5.71 16.43 6.10
CA ALA A 315 -7.06 15.88 5.90
C ALA A 315 -7.83 16.69 4.86
N PHE A 316 -8.18 16.01 3.77
CA PHE A 316 -9.07 16.49 2.72
C PHE A 316 -10.30 15.60 2.62
N CYS A 317 -11.33 16.05 1.91
CA CYS A 317 -12.46 15.21 1.51
C CYS A 317 -12.94 15.57 0.11
N PHE A 318 -13.66 14.62 -0.50
CA PHE A 318 -14.42 14.88 -1.71
C PHE A 318 -15.82 15.40 -1.36
N ARG A 319 -16.28 16.38 -2.14
CA ARG A 319 -17.62 16.97 -2.06
C ARG A 319 -18.27 16.91 -3.44
N SER A 320 -19.57 16.69 -3.48
CA SER A 320 -20.36 16.67 -4.72
C SER A 320 -20.66 18.07 -5.26
N SER A 321 -20.63 19.10 -4.40
CA SER A 321 -20.80 20.51 -4.74
C SER A 321 -20.11 21.41 -3.72
N LYS A 322 -20.02 22.70 -4.02
CA LYS A 322 -19.50 23.75 -3.11
C LYS A 322 -20.56 24.33 -2.17
N GLU A 323 -21.74 23.70 -2.10
CA GLU A 323 -22.79 24.16 -1.22
C GLU A 323 -22.45 23.90 0.25
N LYS A 324 -22.88 24.83 1.12
CA LYS A 324 -22.78 24.66 2.57
C LYS A 324 -23.75 23.58 3.01
N LEU A 325 -23.30 22.33 2.97
CA LEU A 325 -23.99 21.23 3.61
C LEU A 325 -23.70 21.27 5.12
N ASP A 326 -24.72 21.03 5.94
CA ASP A 326 -24.52 20.78 7.36
C ASP A 326 -23.58 19.58 7.51
N PRO A 327 -22.54 19.67 8.36
CA PRO A 327 -21.71 18.53 8.73
C PRO A 327 -22.55 17.61 9.62
N GLY A 328 -23.55 16.94 9.05
CA GLY A 328 -24.27 15.88 9.74
C GLY A 328 -23.27 14.86 10.24
N VAL A 329 -23.44 14.40 11.48
CA VAL A 329 -22.61 13.34 12.06
C VAL A 329 -22.87 12.06 11.28
N LYS A 330 -22.12 11.83 10.19
CA LYS A 330 -22.14 10.55 9.49
C LYS A 330 -21.42 9.55 10.37
N LYS A 331 -22.19 8.62 10.95
CA LYS A 331 -21.66 7.51 11.75
C LYS A 331 -20.63 6.74 10.91
N GLU A 332 -19.55 6.33 11.54
CA GLU A 332 -18.62 5.38 10.95
C GLU A 332 -19.35 4.05 10.73
N VAL A 333 -19.13 3.45 9.58
CA VAL A 333 -19.72 2.17 9.19
C VAL A 333 -18.57 1.18 9.03
N ASP A 334 -18.68 0.05 9.73
CA ASP A 334 -17.81 -1.09 9.52
C ASP A 334 -18.30 -1.86 8.28
N GLY A 335 -17.37 -2.44 7.53
CA GLY A 335 -17.65 -3.02 6.21
C GLY A 335 -17.29 -2.11 5.04
N MET A 336 -17.65 -2.55 3.83
CA MET A 336 -17.36 -1.84 2.58
C MET A 336 -18.12 -0.51 2.46
N GLY A 337 -19.27 -0.38 3.13
CA GLY A 337 -20.09 0.83 3.10
C GLY A 337 -20.65 1.17 1.70
N THR A 338 -21.36 2.29 1.62
CA THR A 338 -22.07 2.69 0.40
C THR A 338 -21.11 3.20 -0.70
N PRO A 339 -21.19 2.68 -1.93
CA PRO A 339 -20.38 3.13 -3.06
C PRO A 339 -20.90 4.46 -3.64
N ASP A 340 -20.35 5.58 -3.18
CA ASP A 340 -20.83 6.94 -3.53
C ASP A 340 -20.12 7.55 -4.76
N ILE A 341 -18.82 7.32 -4.91
CA ILE A 341 -17.96 8.02 -5.88
C ILE A 341 -17.52 7.06 -6.97
N LYS A 342 -17.93 7.32 -8.21
CA LYS A 342 -17.67 6.49 -9.38
C LYS A 342 -16.61 7.10 -10.30
N TYR A 343 -15.65 6.29 -10.73
CA TYR A 343 -14.62 6.71 -11.70
C TYR A 343 -15.24 7.13 -13.03
N GLY A 344 -14.70 8.19 -13.64
CA GLY A 344 -15.18 8.74 -14.91
C GLY A 344 -16.51 9.51 -14.86
N ASP A 345 -17.41 9.13 -13.95
CA ASP A 345 -18.78 9.67 -13.91
C ASP A 345 -18.99 10.73 -12.83
N SER A 346 -18.33 10.59 -11.67
CA SER A 346 -18.49 11.54 -10.57
C SER A 346 -17.60 12.77 -10.76
N VAL A 347 -18.21 13.95 -10.58
CA VAL A 347 -17.49 15.21 -10.50
C VAL A 347 -17.23 15.53 -9.02
N CYS A 348 -15.96 15.62 -8.66
CA CYS A 348 -15.51 15.76 -7.28
C CYS A 348 -14.88 17.14 -7.05
N TYR A 349 -15.22 17.78 -5.93
CA TYR A 349 -14.51 18.95 -5.42
C TYR A 349 -13.70 18.55 -4.20
N ILE A 350 -12.42 18.93 -4.14
CA ILE A 350 -11.56 18.65 -2.98
C ILE A 350 -11.63 19.82 -2.00
N GLN A 351 -11.98 19.52 -0.76
CA GLN A 351 -12.02 20.49 0.34
C GLN A 351 -11.05 20.07 1.45
N HIS A 352 -10.28 21.01 1.98
CA HIS A 352 -9.49 20.77 3.20
C HIS A 352 -10.40 20.82 4.43
N ILE A 353 -10.30 19.82 5.31
CA ILE A 353 -11.24 19.61 6.41
C ILE A 353 -11.17 20.73 7.45
N ASP A 354 -9.97 21.05 7.95
CA ASP A 354 -9.80 22.00 9.07
C ASP A 354 -10.10 23.44 8.66
N SER A 355 -9.63 23.85 7.48
CA SER A 355 -9.76 25.24 6.99
C SER A 355 -11.00 25.48 6.12
N CYS A 356 -11.69 24.42 5.69
CA CYS A 356 -12.81 24.46 4.74
C CYS A 356 -12.50 25.10 3.38
N LEU A 357 -11.22 25.31 3.05
CA LEU A 357 -10.80 25.86 1.75
C LEU A 357 -10.93 24.81 0.64
N TRP A 358 -11.20 25.29 -0.58
CA TRP A 358 -11.35 24.49 -1.78
C TRP A 358 -10.06 24.44 -2.59
N LEU A 359 -9.71 23.25 -3.09
CA LEU A 359 -8.64 23.11 -4.07
C LEU A 359 -9.08 23.79 -5.38
N THR A 360 -8.24 24.68 -5.87
CA THR A 360 -8.45 25.42 -7.13
C THR A 360 -7.08 25.73 -7.75
N TYR A 361 -7.04 26.55 -8.78
CA TYR A 361 -5.81 26.98 -9.44
C TYR A 361 -5.61 28.50 -9.33
N GLN A 362 -4.36 28.94 -9.37
CA GLN A 362 -4.01 30.35 -9.48
C GLN A 362 -4.09 30.76 -10.97
N THR A 363 -4.87 31.79 -11.28
CA THR A 363 -4.97 32.33 -12.65
C THR A 363 -3.62 32.89 -13.11
N VAL A 364 -3.16 32.46 -14.28
CA VAL A 364 -1.92 32.94 -14.88
C VAL A 364 -2.17 34.27 -15.59
N ASP A 365 -1.29 35.25 -15.41
CA ASP A 365 -1.37 36.55 -16.09
C ASP A 365 -1.33 36.39 -17.62
N ALA A 366 -2.16 37.14 -18.35
CA ALA A 366 -2.33 37.03 -19.82
C ALA A 366 -1.04 37.28 -20.64
N LYS A 367 0.03 37.76 -20.02
CA LYS A 367 1.36 37.89 -20.63
C LYS A 367 2.16 36.58 -20.61
N CYS A 368 2.00 35.73 -19.59
CA CYS A 368 2.69 34.45 -19.47
C CYS A 368 2.08 33.33 -20.33
N ALA A 369 0.77 33.38 -20.58
CA ALA A 369 0.09 32.42 -21.47
C ALA A 369 0.65 32.41 -22.92
N ARG A 370 1.22 33.54 -23.37
CA ARG A 370 1.86 33.65 -24.71
C ARG A 370 3.22 32.94 -24.83
N MET A 371 3.82 32.51 -23.72
CA MET A 371 5.09 31.78 -23.72
C MET A 371 4.94 30.25 -23.62
N GLY A 372 3.74 29.71 -23.81
CA GLY A 372 3.52 28.26 -24.00
C GLY A 372 3.49 27.41 -22.72
N GLY A 373 3.50 28.01 -21.53
CA GLY A 373 3.37 27.27 -20.27
C GLY A 373 1.90 26.91 -19.99
N VAL A 374 1.52 25.64 -20.17
CA VAL A 374 0.19 25.09 -19.82
C VAL A 374 0.18 24.59 -18.35
N GLN A 375 0.89 25.28 -17.47
CA GLN A 375 1.01 24.91 -16.05
C GLN A 375 0.31 25.95 -15.19
N ARG A 376 -0.62 25.50 -14.34
CA ARG A 376 -1.36 26.35 -13.40
C ARG A 376 -1.09 25.88 -11.98
N LYS A 377 -0.57 26.76 -11.13
CA LYS A 377 -0.28 26.41 -9.74
C LYS A 377 -1.58 26.06 -9.00
N ALA A 378 -1.62 24.90 -8.32
CA ALA A 378 -2.73 24.53 -7.47
C ALA A 378 -2.64 25.26 -6.13
N ILE A 379 -3.78 25.74 -5.63
CA ILE A 379 -3.89 26.53 -4.39
C ILE A 379 -5.16 26.15 -3.62
N MET A 380 -5.24 26.57 -2.36
CA MET A 380 -6.45 26.46 -1.55
C MET A 380 -7.13 27.84 -1.42
N HIS A 381 -8.41 27.96 -1.79
CA HIS A 381 -9.15 29.22 -1.80
C HIS A 381 -10.52 29.11 -1.12
N HIS A 382 -11.06 30.22 -0.60
CA HIS A 382 -12.33 30.22 0.14
C HIS A 382 -13.55 29.98 -0.75
N GLU A 383 -13.49 30.40 -2.01
CA GLU A 383 -14.54 30.20 -3.02
C GLU A 383 -14.15 29.16 -4.10
N GLY A 384 -12.86 29.13 -4.47
CA GLY A 384 -12.39 28.51 -5.71
C GLY A 384 -13.09 29.03 -6.98
N HIS A 385 -12.96 28.31 -8.08
CA HIS A 385 -13.60 28.60 -9.37
C HIS A 385 -14.78 27.66 -9.66
N MET A 386 -15.63 28.02 -10.63
CA MET A 386 -16.82 27.21 -10.97
C MET A 386 -16.44 25.90 -11.70
N ASP A 387 -15.30 25.88 -12.36
CA ASP A 387 -14.76 24.78 -13.15
C ASP A 387 -13.82 23.86 -12.37
N ASP A 388 -13.69 24.02 -11.05
CA ASP A 388 -12.85 23.19 -10.17
C ASP A 388 -13.25 21.71 -10.11
N GLY A 389 -14.33 21.30 -10.79
CA GLY A 389 -14.79 19.92 -10.80
C GLY A 389 -13.73 18.98 -11.35
N LEU A 390 -13.40 17.94 -10.57
CA LEU A 390 -12.41 16.93 -10.91
C LEU A 390 -13.08 15.60 -11.24
N THR A 391 -12.69 14.99 -12.36
CA THR A 391 -13.02 13.60 -12.66
C THR A 391 -11.89 12.70 -12.20
N LEU A 392 -12.22 11.53 -11.64
CA LEU A 392 -11.24 10.57 -11.15
C LEU A 392 -10.97 9.52 -12.23
N SER A 393 -9.70 9.14 -12.39
CA SER A 393 -9.28 8.01 -13.23
C SER A 393 -8.40 7.06 -12.44
N ARG A 394 -8.80 5.78 -12.33
CA ARG A 394 -8.03 4.74 -11.63
C ARG A 394 -6.80 4.38 -12.46
N SER A 395 -5.64 4.28 -11.82
CA SER A 395 -4.44 3.79 -12.52
C SER A 395 -4.53 2.29 -12.82
N GLN A 396 -3.82 1.85 -13.84
CA GLN A 396 -3.67 0.42 -14.07
C GLN A 396 -2.79 -0.19 -12.98
N HIS A 397 -3.06 -1.45 -12.62
CA HIS A 397 -2.29 -2.14 -11.57
C HIS A 397 -0.78 -2.16 -11.87
N GLU A 398 -0.38 -2.43 -13.11
CA GLU A 398 1.02 -2.43 -13.51
C GLU A 398 1.67 -1.05 -13.31
N GLU A 399 1.00 0.01 -13.74
CA GLU A 399 1.48 1.39 -13.60
C GLU A 399 1.63 1.81 -12.12
N SER A 400 0.62 1.52 -11.30
CA SER A 400 0.67 1.74 -9.85
C SER A 400 1.86 1.01 -9.21
N ARG A 401 2.06 -0.26 -9.59
CA ARG A 401 3.19 -1.07 -9.14
C ARG A 401 4.52 -0.46 -9.57
N THR A 402 4.66 -0.08 -10.85
CA THR A 402 5.89 0.56 -11.36
C THR A 402 6.22 1.84 -10.61
N ALA A 403 5.23 2.70 -10.35
CA ALA A 403 5.43 3.95 -9.63
C ALA A 403 5.95 3.74 -8.20
N ARG A 404 5.50 2.68 -7.51
CA ARG A 404 6.02 2.31 -6.19
C ARG A 404 7.42 1.69 -6.28
N VAL A 405 7.71 0.85 -7.28
CA VAL A 405 9.09 0.37 -7.53
C VAL A 405 10.05 1.54 -7.74
N ILE A 406 9.64 2.56 -8.51
CA ILE A 406 10.42 3.79 -8.71
C ILE A 406 10.70 4.45 -7.35
N ARG A 407 9.66 4.67 -6.52
CA ARG A 407 9.82 5.26 -5.18
C ARG A 407 10.86 4.50 -4.35
N SER A 408 10.71 3.18 -4.22
CA SER A 408 11.56 2.36 -3.36
C SER A 408 12.99 2.33 -3.88
N THR A 409 13.18 2.24 -5.20
CA THR A 409 14.50 2.32 -5.86
C THR A 409 15.16 3.67 -5.63
N VAL A 410 14.46 4.78 -5.90
CA VAL A 410 14.96 6.14 -5.71
C VAL A 410 15.36 6.38 -4.26
N SER A 411 14.51 5.95 -3.31
CA SER A 411 14.78 6.10 -1.88
C SER A 411 16.05 5.36 -1.46
N LEU A 412 16.18 4.08 -1.85
CA LEU A 412 17.33 3.25 -1.52
C LEU A 412 18.62 3.79 -2.13
N PHE A 413 18.59 4.17 -3.42
CA PHE A 413 19.78 4.67 -4.11
C PHE A 413 20.19 6.04 -3.59
N ASN A 414 19.25 6.94 -3.30
CA ASN A 414 19.58 8.22 -2.65
C ASN A 414 20.20 8.04 -1.27
N LEU A 415 19.71 7.07 -0.47
CA LEU A 415 20.31 6.73 0.82
C LEU A 415 21.76 6.25 0.62
N PHE A 416 21.98 5.35 -0.33
CA PHE A 416 23.31 4.82 -0.66
C PHE A 416 24.28 5.90 -1.15
N ILE A 417 23.86 6.74 -2.10
CA ILE A 417 24.65 7.85 -2.66
C ILE A 417 25.04 8.85 -1.55
N ARG A 418 24.08 9.25 -0.69
CA ARG A 418 24.39 10.13 0.46
C ARG A 418 25.39 9.49 1.42
N GLY A 419 25.29 8.17 1.62
CA GLY A 419 26.27 7.40 2.40
C GLY A 419 27.68 7.48 1.80
N LEU A 420 27.81 7.31 0.49
CA LEU A 420 29.07 7.44 -0.24
C LEU A 420 29.65 8.86 -0.18
N ASP A 421 28.80 9.88 -0.35
CA ASP A 421 29.22 11.28 -0.24
C ASP A 421 29.77 11.61 1.15
N ASN A 422 29.16 11.05 2.20
CA ASN A 422 29.63 11.21 3.57
C ASN A 422 30.98 10.53 3.80
N LEU A 423 31.18 9.31 3.27
CA LEU A 423 32.47 8.62 3.30
C LEU A 423 33.57 9.41 2.58
N ARG A 424 33.25 9.96 1.39
CA ARG A 424 34.17 10.78 0.61
C ARG A 424 34.61 12.04 1.38
N LYS A 425 33.69 12.66 2.12
CA LYS A 425 33.96 13.87 2.92
C LYS A 425 34.73 13.60 4.22
N LYS A 426 34.48 12.47 4.89
CA LYS A 426 35.00 12.20 6.25
C LYS A 426 36.23 11.27 6.29
N GLY A 427 36.64 10.67 5.18
CA GLY A 427 37.75 9.71 5.14
C GLY A 427 37.45 8.39 5.88
N LYS A 428 38.43 7.47 5.95
CA LYS A 428 38.30 6.08 6.47
C LYS A 428 37.92 5.95 7.96
N SER A 429 37.64 7.03 8.68
CA SER A 429 37.53 7.05 10.15
C SER A 429 36.16 6.63 10.70
N THR A 430 35.16 6.38 9.85
CA THR A 430 33.82 5.95 10.29
C THR A 430 33.35 4.73 9.53
N THR A 431 33.07 3.64 10.26
CA THR A 431 32.24 2.54 9.79
C THR A 431 30.83 3.07 9.54
N LEU A 432 30.51 3.42 8.30
CA LEU A 432 29.14 3.71 7.88
C LEU A 432 28.52 2.41 7.40
N ASP A 433 27.40 2.04 7.99
CA ASP A 433 26.60 0.91 7.55
C ASP A 433 25.88 1.30 6.25
N LEU A 434 26.40 0.81 5.13
CA LEU A 434 25.80 1.04 3.81
C LEU A 434 24.88 -0.15 3.49
N PRO A 435 23.70 0.08 2.89
CA PRO A 435 22.74 -0.98 2.59
C PRO A 435 23.16 -1.80 1.35
N ILE A 436 24.34 -2.43 1.38
CA ILE A 436 24.93 -3.14 0.24
C ILE A 436 24.04 -4.30 -0.22
N ASP A 437 23.55 -5.11 0.71
CA ASP A 437 22.71 -6.27 0.38
C ASP A 437 21.38 -5.84 -0.25
N SER A 438 20.74 -4.81 0.29
CA SER A 438 19.50 -4.26 -0.27
C SER A 438 19.72 -3.66 -1.66
N VAL A 439 20.84 -2.95 -1.89
CA VAL A 439 21.18 -2.41 -3.20
C VAL A 439 21.41 -3.54 -4.21
N SER A 440 22.18 -4.57 -3.81
CA SER A 440 22.45 -5.75 -4.65
C SER A 440 21.14 -6.46 -5.04
N MET A 441 20.25 -6.71 -4.07
CA MET A 441 18.95 -7.34 -4.31
C MET A 441 18.06 -6.47 -5.19
N SER A 442 18.00 -5.16 -4.93
CA SER A 442 17.21 -4.23 -5.75
C SER A 442 17.69 -4.21 -7.20
N LEU A 443 19.00 -4.31 -7.46
CA LEU A 443 19.54 -4.38 -8.82
C LEU A 443 19.16 -5.70 -9.51
N GLN A 444 19.25 -6.83 -8.80
CA GLN A 444 18.83 -8.12 -9.33
C GLN A 444 17.33 -8.14 -9.68
N ASP A 445 16.50 -7.58 -8.79
CA ASP A 445 15.06 -7.46 -9.03
C ASP A 445 14.77 -6.54 -10.22
N LEU A 446 15.50 -5.43 -10.38
CA LEU A 446 15.35 -4.53 -11.55
C LEU A 446 15.73 -5.24 -12.85
N ILE A 447 16.80 -6.05 -12.84
CA ILE A 447 17.20 -6.86 -14.01
C ILE A 447 16.08 -7.81 -14.41
N GLY A 448 15.49 -8.54 -13.45
CA GLY A 448 14.34 -9.41 -13.69
C GLY A 448 13.10 -8.63 -14.13
N TYR A 449 12.86 -7.47 -13.52
CA TYR A 449 11.73 -6.61 -13.84
C TYR A 449 11.78 -6.12 -15.29
N PHE A 450 12.95 -5.74 -15.80
CA PHE A 450 13.12 -5.29 -17.19
C PHE A 450 13.48 -6.40 -18.17
N GLN A 451 13.38 -7.67 -17.76
CA GLN A 451 13.71 -8.80 -18.63
C GLN A 451 12.80 -8.82 -19.88
N PRO A 452 13.38 -8.93 -21.09
CA PRO A 452 12.60 -9.08 -22.31
C PRO A 452 11.78 -10.38 -22.33
N ALA A 453 10.70 -10.38 -23.11
CA ALA A 453 9.91 -11.59 -23.34
C ALA A 453 10.78 -12.67 -24.03
N GLY A 454 10.72 -13.91 -23.52
CA GLY A 454 11.44 -15.05 -24.10
C GLY A 454 11.05 -15.33 -25.55
N GLU A 455 11.98 -15.89 -26.33
CA GLU A 455 11.79 -16.12 -27.77
C GLU A 455 10.71 -17.14 -28.10
N HIS A 456 10.40 -18.05 -27.17
CA HIS A 456 9.43 -19.14 -27.36
C HIS A 456 7.97 -18.75 -27.12
N LEU A 457 7.67 -17.50 -26.77
CA LEU A 457 6.30 -17.03 -26.57
C LEU A 457 5.59 -16.82 -27.91
N GLU A 458 4.30 -17.13 -27.95
CA GLU A 458 3.43 -16.79 -29.08
C GLU A 458 3.49 -15.30 -29.41
N HIS A 459 3.36 -14.98 -30.70
CA HIS A 459 3.56 -13.62 -31.21
C HIS A 459 2.69 -12.57 -30.48
N GLU A 460 1.42 -12.86 -30.23
CA GLU A 460 0.50 -11.95 -29.54
C GLU A 460 0.95 -11.66 -28.10
N ASN A 461 1.26 -12.71 -27.34
CA ASN A 461 1.78 -12.61 -25.98
C ASN A 461 3.10 -11.84 -25.92
N LYS A 462 3.98 -12.04 -26.93
CA LYS A 462 5.23 -11.30 -27.08
C LYS A 462 4.97 -9.81 -27.31
N GLN A 463 4.05 -9.43 -28.19
CA GLN A 463 3.70 -8.02 -28.43
C GLN A 463 3.10 -7.34 -27.20
N ASN A 464 2.26 -8.04 -26.44
CA ASN A 464 1.69 -7.53 -25.19
C ASN A 464 2.77 -7.26 -24.14
N ARG A 465 3.69 -8.23 -23.93
CA ARG A 465 4.81 -8.06 -23.00
C ARG A 465 5.77 -6.94 -23.42
N LEU A 466 6.02 -6.77 -24.72
CA LEU A 466 6.85 -5.68 -25.23
C LEU A 466 6.22 -4.31 -24.97
N ARG A 467 4.90 -4.17 -25.17
CA ARG A 467 4.16 -2.94 -24.86
C ARG A 467 4.22 -2.61 -23.36
N ALA A 468 3.99 -3.60 -22.51
CA ALA A 468 4.09 -3.47 -21.06
C ALA A 468 5.51 -3.08 -20.61
N LEU A 469 6.54 -3.76 -21.13
CA LEU A 469 7.94 -3.43 -20.85
C LEU A 469 8.29 -2.00 -21.27
N LYS A 470 7.89 -1.57 -22.47
CA LYS A 470 8.12 -0.20 -22.95
C LYS A 470 7.43 0.83 -22.06
N ASN A 471 6.20 0.56 -21.63
CA ASN A 471 5.48 1.43 -20.71
C ASN A 471 6.24 1.58 -19.38
N ARG A 472 6.70 0.47 -18.79
CA ARG A 472 7.52 0.49 -17.58
C ARG A 472 8.82 1.28 -17.77
N GLN A 473 9.51 1.11 -18.89
CA GLN A 473 10.72 1.88 -19.21
C GLN A 473 10.44 3.38 -19.30
N ASN A 474 9.36 3.76 -20.00
CA ASN A 474 8.97 5.17 -20.10
C ASN A 474 8.68 5.78 -18.72
N LEU A 475 7.96 5.07 -17.84
CA LEU A 475 7.66 5.57 -16.49
C LEU A 475 8.94 5.85 -15.67
N PHE A 476 9.97 5.00 -15.80
CA PHE A 476 11.27 5.22 -15.16
C PHE A 476 12.00 6.43 -15.78
N GLN A 477 12.03 6.54 -17.11
CA GLN A 477 12.70 7.64 -17.80
C GLN A 477 12.10 9.00 -17.45
N GLU A 478 10.77 9.10 -17.37
CA GLU A 478 10.06 10.34 -16.99
C GLU A 478 10.35 10.78 -15.55
N GLU A 479 10.73 9.83 -14.68
CA GLU A 479 11.15 10.08 -13.31
C GLU A 479 12.67 10.36 -13.19
N GLY A 480 13.38 10.42 -14.32
CA GLY A 480 14.82 10.69 -14.38
C GLY A 480 15.69 9.48 -14.01
N MET A 481 15.14 8.27 -14.02
CA MET A 481 15.84 7.03 -13.72
C MET A 481 16.45 6.45 -15.00
N ILE A 482 17.76 6.66 -15.18
CA ILE A 482 18.53 6.24 -16.37
C ILE A 482 19.65 5.29 -15.96
#